data_AF-A0A3N2NAZ0-F1
#
_entry.id   AF-A0A3N2NAZ0-F1
#
_cell.length_a   1.000
_cell.length_b   1.000
_cell.length_c   1.000
_cell.angle_alpha   90.00
_cell.angle_beta   90.00
_cell.angle_gamma   90.00
#
_symmetry.space_group_name_H-M   'P 1'
#
loop_
_entity.id
_entity.type
_entity.pdbx_description
1 polymer ?
#
loop_
_entity_poly.entity_id
_entity_poly.type
_entity_poly.pdbx_seq_one_letter_code
_entity_poly.pdbx_strand_id
1 'polypeptide(L)'
;MNPDDYVSYPIALALKKAGFDEPCDHYYCTFDNETDVRFWSIHPAQSQNGLRTPQDTVVADAPTLAQAQKWLRDRCGIHINVCIYSDYSTDADGKVCDRWDFWGFDLYAVSGGKQIEDGDGEYDSYESALSAGIAAALELIEKEGE
;
A
#
# COMPACT_ATOMS: atom_id res chain seq x y z
N MET A 1 -5.66 -16.15 1.19
CA MET A 1 -4.87 -14.98 0.80
C MET A 1 -3.43 -15.41 0.64
N ASN A 2 -2.78 -14.94 -0.41
CA ASN A 2 -1.36 -15.09 -0.68
C ASN A 2 -0.57 -14.01 0.08
N PRO A 3 0.73 -14.18 0.31
CA PRO A 3 1.56 -13.14 0.93
C PRO A 3 1.47 -11.78 0.23
N ASP A 4 1.31 -11.78 -1.10
CA ASP A 4 1.21 -10.56 -1.92
C ASP A 4 -0.14 -9.82 -1.76
N ASP A 5 -1.13 -10.43 -1.10
CA ASP A 5 -2.39 -9.76 -0.75
C ASP A 5 -2.23 -8.81 0.45
N TYR A 6 -1.09 -8.87 1.16
CA TYR A 6 -0.77 -8.05 2.33
C TYR A 6 0.21 -6.95 2.00
N VAL A 7 0.16 -5.87 2.78
CA VAL A 7 1.16 -4.81 2.68
C VAL A 7 2.55 -5.35 3.02
N SER A 8 3.56 -4.87 2.31
CA SER A 8 4.96 -5.17 2.61
C SER A 8 5.36 -4.57 3.96
N TYR A 9 6.44 -5.06 4.56
CA TYR A 9 6.95 -4.57 5.85
C TYR A 9 7.20 -3.04 5.87
N PRO A 10 7.84 -2.43 4.85
CA PRO A 10 7.98 -0.97 4.80
C PRO A 10 6.64 -0.23 4.79
N ILE A 11 5.64 -0.72 4.06
CA ILE A 11 4.31 -0.12 4.00
C ILE A 11 3.58 -0.28 5.34
N ALA A 12 3.70 -1.44 6.00
CA ALA A 12 3.13 -1.66 7.34
C ALA A 12 3.68 -0.65 8.37
N LEU A 13 4.99 -0.39 8.34
CA LEU A 13 5.61 0.64 9.19
C LEU A 13 5.08 2.03 8.89
N ALA A 14 4.95 2.39 7.61
CA ALA A 14 4.41 3.68 7.19
C ALA A 14 2.93 3.85 7.59
N LEU A 15 2.12 2.81 7.44
CA LEU A 15 0.72 2.78 7.92
C LEU A 15 0.63 3.02 9.43
N LYS A 16 1.45 2.30 10.22
CA LYS A 16 1.51 2.51 11.67
C LYS A 16 1.90 3.94 12.01
N LYS A 17 2.89 4.51 11.32
CA LYS A 17 3.32 5.91 11.51
C LYS A 17 2.19 6.89 11.16
N ALA A 18 1.42 6.60 10.12
CA ALA A 18 0.23 7.38 9.72
C ALA A 18 -0.98 7.19 10.64
N GLY A 19 -0.90 6.30 11.65
CA GLY A 19 -1.94 6.09 12.65
C GLY A 19 -2.94 4.98 12.34
N PHE A 20 -2.61 4.04 11.46
CA PHE A 20 -3.43 2.85 11.22
C PHE A 20 -3.58 2.02 12.51
N ASP A 21 -4.83 1.73 12.89
CA ASP A 21 -5.20 1.09 14.17
C ASP A 21 -6.30 0.03 14.03
N GLU A 22 -6.62 -0.42 12.82
CA GLU A 22 -7.64 -1.44 12.61
C GLU A 22 -7.13 -2.86 12.96
N PRO A 23 -8.02 -3.79 13.37
CA PRO A 23 -7.65 -5.18 13.55
C PRO A 23 -7.15 -5.81 12.25
N CYS A 24 -6.01 -6.51 12.31
CA CYS A 24 -5.41 -7.24 11.19
C CYS A 24 -5.14 -8.68 11.59
N ASP A 25 -5.49 -9.64 10.74
CA ASP A 25 -5.18 -11.06 10.98
C ASP A 25 -3.69 -11.40 10.82
N HIS A 26 -2.88 -10.45 10.35
CA HIS A 26 -1.43 -10.61 10.19
C HIS A 26 -0.64 -9.44 10.75
N TYR A 27 0.62 -9.71 11.13
CA TYR A 27 1.56 -8.70 11.63
C TYR A 27 3.01 -9.10 11.38
N TYR A 28 3.88 -8.08 11.42
CA TYR A 28 5.33 -8.21 11.46
C TYR A 28 5.84 -8.09 12.89
N CYS A 29 6.66 -9.05 13.34
CA CYS A 29 7.28 -9.01 14.67
C CYS A 29 8.79 -9.21 14.62
N THR A 30 9.48 -8.70 15.63
CA THR A 30 10.91 -8.93 15.89
C THR A 30 11.10 -9.81 17.13
N PHE A 31 12.15 -10.63 17.08
CA PHE A 31 12.64 -11.41 18.22
C PHE A 31 13.86 -10.72 18.86
N ASP A 32 14.38 -11.30 19.95
CA ASP A 32 15.44 -10.74 20.84
C ASP A 32 16.69 -10.15 20.17
N ASN A 33 16.90 -10.36 18.87
CA ASN A 33 18.02 -9.81 18.09
C ASN A 33 17.62 -8.69 17.11
N GLU A 34 16.38 -8.19 17.14
CA GLU A 34 15.80 -7.06 16.34
C GLU A 34 15.94 -7.15 14.81
N THR A 35 16.59 -8.21 14.31
CA THR A 35 17.00 -8.37 12.91
C THR A 35 16.25 -9.49 12.19
N ASP A 36 15.59 -10.38 12.94
CA ASP A 36 14.70 -11.41 12.39
C ASP A 36 13.24 -10.90 12.41
N VAL A 37 12.79 -10.37 11.28
CA VAL A 37 11.40 -9.93 11.07
C VAL A 37 10.60 -11.08 10.47
N ARG A 38 9.53 -11.50 11.15
CA ARG A 38 8.65 -12.59 10.68
C ARG A 38 7.22 -12.13 10.48
N PHE A 39 6.57 -12.74 9.50
CA PHE A 39 5.15 -12.56 9.17
C PHE A 39 4.32 -13.67 9.83
N TRP A 40 3.41 -13.29 10.72
CA TRP A 40 2.57 -14.22 11.48
C TRP A 40 1.09 -14.01 11.21
N SER A 41 0.31 -15.06 11.40
CA SER A 41 -1.15 -15.06 11.29
C SER A 41 -1.78 -15.37 12.65
N ILE A 42 -2.77 -14.58 13.05
CA ILE A 42 -3.60 -14.78 14.25
C ILE A 42 -5.06 -14.43 13.93
N HIS A 43 -5.98 -14.68 14.86
CA HIS A 43 -7.36 -14.19 14.80
C HIS A 43 -7.54 -13.08 15.87
N PRO A 44 -7.16 -11.83 15.61
CA PRO A 44 -7.24 -10.80 16.62
C PRO A 44 -8.57 -10.06 16.56
N ALA A 45 -9.06 -9.67 17.73
CA ALA A 45 -10.22 -8.80 17.88
C ALA A 45 -9.85 -7.29 17.83
N GLN A 46 -8.55 -6.96 17.78
CA GLN A 46 -8.01 -5.58 17.85
C GLN A 46 -6.64 -5.48 17.16
N SER A 47 -6.20 -4.26 16.81
CA SER A 47 -4.82 -3.99 16.35
C SER A 47 -3.78 -4.48 17.34
N GLN A 48 -2.66 -5.00 16.85
CA GLN A 48 -1.53 -5.48 17.66
C GLN A 48 -0.33 -4.53 17.62
N ASN A 49 -0.45 -3.37 16.96
CA ASN A 49 0.60 -2.36 16.90
C ASN A 49 1.18 -2.04 18.29
N GLY A 50 2.45 -2.39 18.50
CA GLY A 50 3.17 -2.13 19.75
C GLY A 50 2.91 -3.14 20.88
N LEU A 51 2.21 -4.25 20.62
CA LEU A 51 2.11 -5.37 21.56
C LEU A 51 3.51 -5.96 21.80
N ARG A 52 3.86 -6.18 23.06
CA ARG A 52 5.12 -6.82 23.46
C ARG A 52 4.84 -8.01 24.37
N THR A 53 5.40 -9.16 24.03
CA THR A 53 5.47 -10.32 24.92
C THR A 53 6.91 -10.48 25.42
N PRO A 54 7.17 -11.39 26.38
CA PRO A 54 8.54 -11.70 26.78
C PRO A 54 9.41 -12.32 25.67
N GLN A 55 8.83 -12.78 24.56
CA GLN A 55 9.52 -13.49 23.47
C GLN A 55 9.56 -12.71 22.16
N ASP A 56 8.62 -11.79 21.93
CA ASP A 56 8.48 -11.07 20.66
C ASP A 56 7.85 -9.69 20.84
N THR A 57 8.13 -8.79 19.90
CA THR A 57 7.50 -7.47 19.82
C THR A 57 6.84 -7.30 18.46
N VAL A 58 5.55 -6.97 18.46
CA VAL A 58 4.82 -6.62 17.24
C VAL A 58 5.26 -5.24 16.78
N VAL A 59 5.93 -5.21 15.64
CA VAL A 59 6.48 -3.99 15.07
C VAL A 59 5.40 -3.23 14.31
N ALA A 60 4.63 -3.93 13.47
CA ALA A 60 3.52 -3.34 12.72
C ALA A 60 2.49 -4.41 12.35
N ASP A 61 1.21 -4.05 12.42
CA ASP A 61 0.13 -4.81 11.80
C ASP A 61 0.31 -4.84 10.28
N ALA A 62 -0.05 -5.97 9.66
CA ALA A 62 0.07 -6.20 8.23
C ALA A 62 -1.33 -6.39 7.63
N PRO A 63 -2.09 -5.30 7.39
CA PRO A 63 -3.38 -5.40 6.72
C PRO A 63 -3.24 -5.93 5.29
N THR A 64 -4.35 -6.41 4.75
CA THR A 64 -4.46 -6.65 3.30
C THR A 64 -4.34 -5.32 2.54
N LEU A 65 -3.89 -5.37 1.29
CA LEU A 65 -3.88 -4.19 0.40
C LEU A 65 -5.29 -3.56 0.32
N ALA A 66 -6.33 -4.39 0.26
CA ALA A 66 -7.72 -3.94 0.24
C ALA A 66 -8.15 -3.22 1.53
N GLN A 67 -7.74 -3.73 2.70
CA GLN A 67 -8.01 -3.08 3.98
C GLN A 67 -7.26 -1.76 4.10
N ALA A 68 -5.98 -1.72 3.73
CA ALA A 68 -5.20 -0.49 3.72
C ALA A 68 -5.80 0.58 2.79
N GLN A 69 -6.17 0.21 1.56
CA GLN A 69 -6.84 1.10 0.61
C GLN A 69 -8.18 1.63 1.15
N LYS A 70 -8.97 0.77 1.83
CA LYS A 70 -10.21 1.20 2.48
C LYS A 70 -9.94 2.19 3.60
N TRP A 71 -8.98 1.90 4.48
CA TRP A 71 -8.62 2.79 5.58
C TRP A 71 -8.16 4.17 5.07
N LEU A 72 -7.28 4.22 4.07
CA LEU A 72 -6.83 5.47 3.44
C LEU A 72 -8.02 6.28 2.89
N ARG A 73 -8.98 5.60 2.25
CA ARG A 73 -10.18 6.25 1.73
C ARG A 73 -11.07 6.80 2.84
N ASP A 74 -11.34 6.00 3.86
CA ASP A 74 -12.33 6.31 4.89
C ASP A 74 -11.77 7.26 5.97
N ARG A 75 -10.46 7.19 6.26
CA ARG A 75 -9.81 7.94 7.35
C ARG A 75 -8.94 9.08 6.86
N CYS A 76 -8.28 8.93 5.71
CA CYS A 76 -7.38 9.95 5.17
C CYS A 76 -8.02 10.71 3.99
N GLY A 77 -9.16 10.25 3.46
CA GLY A 77 -9.82 10.89 2.33
C GLY A 77 -9.07 10.72 1.00
N ILE A 78 -8.20 9.71 0.90
CA ILE A 78 -7.40 9.41 -0.30
C ILE A 78 -7.91 8.12 -0.95
N HIS A 79 -8.35 8.21 -2.19
CA HIS A 79 -8.74 7.07 -3.01
C HIS A 79 -7.62 6.72 -3.99
N ILE A 80 -7.14 5.49 -3.92
CA ILE A 80 -6.24 4.92 -4.91
C ILE A 80 -7.10 4.26 -5.97
N ASN A 81 -7.03 4.76 -7.20
CA ASN A 81 -7.66 4.18 -8.38
C ASN A 81 -6.62 3.38 -9.14
N VAL A 82 -6.78 2.06 -9.22
CA VAL A 82 -5.86 1.18 -9.97
C VAL A 82 -6.51 0.83 -11.30
N CYS A 83 -5.82 1.08 -12.40
CA CYS A 83 -6.34 0.94 -13.75
C CYS A 83 -5.31 0.30 -14.68
N ILE A 84 -5.79 -0.27 -15.79
CA ILE A 84 -4.93 -0.68 -16.90
C ILE A 84 -4.80 0.54 -17.82
N TYR A 85 -3.56 0.92 -18.10
CA TYR A 85 -3.20 1.93 -19.08
C TYR A 85 -2.65 1.23 -20.33
N SER A 86 -2.77 1.91 -21.45
CA SER A 86 -2.17 1.48 -22.72
C SER A 86 -1.28 2.61 -23.21
N ASP A 87 -0.04 2.29 -23.55
CA ASP A 87 0.86 3.22 -24.25
C ASP A 87 1.35 2.59 -25.56
N TYR A 88 1.86 3.43 -26.44
CA TYR A 88 2.30 3.03 -27.76
C TYR A 88 3.45 3.89 -28.27
N SER A 89 4.34 3.27 -29.04
CA SER A 89 5.39 3.96 -29.78
C SER A 89 4.95 4.18 -31.23
N THR A 90 5.43 5.26 -31.85
CA THR A 90 5.21 5.52 -33.29
C THR A 90 6.52 5.58 -34.06
N ASP A 91 6.51 5.09 -35.29
CA ASP A 91 7.60 5.26 -36.23
C ASP A 91 7.73 6.72 -36.74
N ALA A 92 8.72 6.97 -37.60
CA ALA A 92 8.97 8.30 -38.16
C ALA A 92 7.83 8.84 -39.05
N ASP A 93 6.94 7.96 -39.54
CA ASP A 93 5.75 8.31 -40.32
C ASP A 93 4.52 8.51 -39.42
N GLY A 94 4.67 8.40 -38.09
CA GLY A 94 3.61 8.53 -37.10
C GLY A 94 2.71 7.29 -36.99
N LYS A 95 3.12 6.13 -37.51
CA LYS A 95 2.36 4.89 -37.38
C LYS A 95 2.75 4.16 -36.11
N VAL A 96 1.74 3.65 -35.39
CA VAL A 96 1.95 2.83 -34.20
C VAL A 96 2.78 1.60 -34.57
N CYS A 97 3.93 1.42 -33.92
CA CYS A 97 4.81 0.27 -34.11
C CYS A 97 4.77 -0.70 -32.92
N ASP A 98 4.72 -0.20 -31.69
CA ASP A 98 4.54 -1.03 -30.50
C ASP A 98 3.38 -0.50 -29.66
N ARG A 99 2.70 -1.41 -28.95
CA ARG A 99 1.72 -1.11 -27.93
C ARG A 99 1.95 -2.03 -26.75
N TRP A 100 1.90 -1.48 -25.55
CA TRP A 100 1.96 -2.26 -24.32
C TRP A 100 0.87 -1.78 -23.37
N ASP A 101 0.34 -2.74 -22.61
CA ASP A 101 -0.66 -2.50 -21.58
C ASP A 101 0.01 -2.79 -20.23
N PHE A 102 -0.23 -1.93 -19.25
CA PHE A 102 0.35 -2.05 -17.91
C PHE A 102 -0.64 -1.61 -16.85
N TRP A 103 -0.46 -2.11 -15.64
CA TRP A 103 -1.18 -1.57 -14.49
C TRP A 103 -0.52 -0.28 -14.02
N GLY A 104 -1.33 0.70 -13.64
CA GLY A 104 -0.89 1.92 -12.98
C GLY A 104 -1.87 2.30 -11.89
N PHE A 105 -1.60 3.40 -11.20
CA PHE A 105 -2.52 3.96 -10.22
C PHE A 105 -2.60 5.47 -10.36
N ASP A 106 -3.69 6.04 -9.85
CA ASP A 106 -3.87 7.47 -9.66
C ASP A 106 -4.40 7.72 -8.25
N LEU A 107 -4.00 8.84 -7.65
CA LEU A 107 -4.51 9.25 -6.34
C LEU A 107 -5.56 10.34 -6.49
N TYR A 108 -6.71 10.14 -5.85
CA TYR A 108 -7.82 11.08 -5.87
C TYR A 108 -8.21 11.48 -4.45
N ALA A 109 -8.53 12.75 -4.26
CA ALA A 109 -9.23 13.20 -3.08
C ALA A 109 -10.66 12.67 -3.14
N VAL A 110 -11.09 11.93 -2.11
CA VAL A 110 -12.46 11.44 -1.99
C VAL A 110 -13.45 12.60 -2.02
N SER A 111 -13.09 13.71 -1.38
CA SER A 111 -13.87 14.95 -1.45
C SER A 111 -13.65 15.64 -2.80
N GLY A 112 -14.72 15.77 -3.58
CA GLY A 112 -14.70 16.49 -4.85
C GLY A 112 -14.07 15.75 -6.04
N GLY A 113 -13.46 14.58 -5.83
CA GLY A 113 -12.89 13.75 -6.91
C GLY A 113 -11.70 14.40 -7.62
N LYS A 114 -11.03 15.34 -6.96
CA LYS A 114 -9.86 16.01 -7.54
C LYS A 114 -8.69 15.03 -7.55
N GLN A 115 -8.05 14.87 -8.69
CA GLN A 115 -6.79 14.13 -8.79
C GLN A 115 -5.70 14.87 -8.00
N ILE A 116 -5.06 14.14 -7.09
CA ILE A 116 -3.96 14.62 -6.25
C ILE A 116 -2.64 14.40 -6.98
N GLU A 117 -2.47 13.22 -7.56
CA GLU A 117 -1.24 12.77 -8.20
C GLU A 117 -1.59 11.84 -9.37
N ASP A 118 -0.96 12.09 -10.52
CA ASP A 118 -0.83 11.09 -11.59
C ASP A 118 0.23 10.10 -11.11
N GLY A 119 -0.15 8.84 -10.86
CA GLY A 119 0.84 7.87 -10.41
C GLY A 119 1.83 7.57 -11.52
N ASP A 120 3.12 7.71 -11.22
CA ASP A 120 4.18 7.33 -12.13
C ASP A 120 4.51 5.84 -11.96
N GLY A 121 4.31 5.04 -13.01
CA GLY A 121 4.74 3.65 -12.98
C GLY A 121 3.99 2.75 -13.96
N GLU A 122 4.74 1.78 -14.48
CA GLU A 122 4.22 0.65 -15.24
C GLU A 122 4.44 -0.61 -14.39
N TYR A 123 3.34 -1.26 -14.00
CA TYR A 123 3.36 -2.43 -13.14
C TYR A 123 2.79 -3.67 -13.84
N ASP A 124 3.37 -4.83 -13.54
CA ASP A 124 2.96 -6.11 -14.14
C ASP A 124 1.67 -6.69 -13.52
N SER A 125 1.25 -6.18 -12.35
CA SER A 125 0.06 -6.67 -11.65
C SER A 125 -0.73 -5.58 -10.94
N TYR A 126 -2.01 -5.87 -10.69
CA TYR A 126 -2.89 -5.02 -9.89
C TYR A 126 -2.32 -4.81 -8.48
N GLU A 127 -1.83 -5.88 -7.84
CA GLU A 127 -1.29 -5.85 -6.48
C GLU A 127 -0.04 -4.97 -6.40
N SER A 128 0.83 -5.02 -7.41
CA SER A 128 2.03 -4.17 -7.49
C SER A 128 1.65 -2.70 -7.62
N ALA A 129 0.70 -2.38 -8.50
CA ALA A 129 0.20 -1.01 -8.67
C ALA A 129 -0.52 -0.50 -7.41
N LEU A 130 -1.35 -1.32 -6.77
CA LEU A 130 -2.04 -0.96 -5.53
C LEU A 130 -1.05 -0.73 -4.38
N SER A 131 -0.04 -1.60 -4.24
CA SER A 131 1.02 -1.47 -3.25
C SER A 131 1.79 -0.16 -3.42
N ALA A 132 2.14 0.19 -4.66
CA ALA A 132 2.79 1.47 -4.99
C ALA A 132 1.88 2.67 -4.69
N GLY A 133 0.59 2.60 -5.04
CA GLY A 133 -0.37 3.65 -4.73
C GLY A 133 -0.60 3.85 -3.23
N ILE A 134 -0.56 2.77 -2.44
CA ILE A 134 -0.58 2.86 -0.97
C ILE A 134 0.68 3.57 -0.46
N ALA A 135 1.86 3.22 -0.99
CA ALA A 135 3.11 3.87 -0.61
C ALA A 135 3.08 5.37 -0.91
N ALA A 136 2.69 5.76 -2.13
CA ALA A 136 2.57 7.17 -2.53
C ALA A 136 1.57 7.94 -1.65
N ALA A 137 0.40 7.36 -1.36
CA ALA A 137 -0.58 7.97 -0.47
C ALA A 137 -0.03 8.22 0.95
N LEU A 138 0.78 7.31 1.48
CA LEU A 138 1.41 7.46 2.80
C LEU A 138 2.51 8.53 2.79
N GLU A 139 3.28 8.65 1.71
CA GLU A 139 4.25 9.74 1.56
C GLU A 139 3.57 11.11 1.52
N LEU A 140 2.40 11.23 0.89
CA LEU A 140 1.61 12.47 0.91
C LEU A 140 1.17 12.83 2.33
N ILE A 141 0.66 11.87 3.09
CA ILE A 141 0.26 12.07 4.49
C ILE A 141 1.45 12.51 5.35
N GLU A 142 2.62 11.92 5.13
CA GLU A 142 3.85 12.30 5.84
C GLU A 142 4.26 13.75 5.53
N LYS A 143 4.23 14.16 4.25
CA LYS A 143 4.59 15.52 3.83
C LYS A 143 3.61 16.59 4.32
N GLU A 144 2.33 16.28 4.48
CA GLU A 144 1.32 17.22 5.01
C GLU A 144 1.39 17.39 6.54
N GLY A 145 2.00 16.44 7.25
CA GLY A 145 2.16 16.45 8.70
C GLY A 145 3.40 17.21 9.21
N GLU A 146 4.32 17.59 8.32
CA GLU A 146 5.50 18.43 8.59
C GLU A 146 5.17 19.94 8.53
#